data_AF-A0A7J7Q0A5-F1
#
_entry.id   AF-A0A7J7Q0A5-F1
#
_cell.length_a   1.000
_cell.length_b   1.000
_cell.length_c   1.000
_cell.angle_alpha   90.00
_cell.angle_beta   90.00
_cell.angle_gamma   90.00
#
_symmetry.space_group_name_H-M   'P 1'
#
loop_
_entity.id
_entity.type
_entity.pdbx_description
1 polymer ?
#
loop_
_entity_poly.entity_id
_entity_poly.type
_entity_poly.pdbx_seq_one_letter_code
_entity_poly.pdbx_strand_id
1 'polypeptide(L)'
;AGDSRAVLCRDAAAYRLTEDHKPHLPHERARIEEAGGRVDFQRCWRVVVEPRDGRPGSGLAEPYRYVECEPDVTRLALQPRRDTFVVLGSDGLWDVLSDTDAVVTVASALKVCIDACACQMHA
;
A
#
# COMPACT_ATOMS: atom_id res chain seq x y z
N ALA A 1 -4.21 -6.45 -7.50
CA ALA A 1 -4.44 -5.39 -6.48
C ALA A 1 -3.47 -4.22 -6.70
N GLY A 2 -3.67 -3.06 -6.04
CA GLY A 2 -2.95 -1.80 -6.33
C GLY A 2 -2.19 -1.24 -5.10
N ASP A 3 -2.00 0.07 -5.04
CA ASP A 3 -1.25 0.75 -3.98
C ASP A 3 -2.11 1.63 -3.05
N SER A 4 -3.43 1.45 -3.10
CA SER A 4 -4.32 1.86 -2.01
C SER A 4 -4.11 0.96 -0.80
N ARG A 5 -4.18 1.53 0.40
CA ARG A 5 -3.91 0.82 1.66
C ARG A 5 -5.06 0.93 2.65
N ALA A 6 -5.22 -0.14 3.43
CA ALA A 6 -6.11 -0.25 4.57
C ALA A 6 -5.32 -0.44 5.88
N VAL A 7 -5.64 0.34 6.90
CA VAL A 7 -5.03 0.28 8.24
C VAL A 7 -6.12 0.25 9.30
N LEU A 8 -6.11 -0.77 10.15
CA LEU A 8 -6.97 -0.90 11.33
C LEU A 8 -6.34 -0.19 12.52
N CYS A 9 -7.13 0.57 13.27
CA CYS A 9 -6.78 1.00 14.62
C CYS A 9 -7.22 -0.08 15.62
N ARG A 10 -6.24 -0.73 16.26
CA ARG A 10 -6.45 -1.75 17.31
C ARG A 10 -5.61 -1.40 18.52
N ASP A 11 -6.22 -1.35 19.70
CA ASP A 11 -5.57 -0.93 20.96
C ASP A 11 -4.81 0.39 20.81
N ALA A 12 -5.44 1.38 20.17
CA ALA A 12 -4.84 2.68 19.90
C ALA A 12 -3.54 2.63 19.03
N ALA A 13 -3.28 1.50 18.35
CA ALA A 13 -2.14 1.32 17.48
C ALA A 13 -2.55 1.02 16.03
N ALA A 14 -1.68 1.38 15.08
CA ALA A 14 -1.87 1.09 13.68
C ALA A 14 -1.55 -0.37 13.37
N TYR A 15 -2.51 -1.07 12.75
CA TYR A 15 -2.39 -2.44 12.28
C TYR A 15 -2.69 -2.47 10.79
N ARG A 16 -1.64 -2.58 9.96
CA ARG A 16 -1.79 -2.63 8.49
C ARG A 16 -2.52 -3.91 8.06
N LEU A 17 -3.54 -3.76 7.22
CA LEU A 17 -4.38 -4.86 6.74
C LEU A 17 -4.02 -5.34 5.32
N THR A 18 -3.45 -4.45 4.51
CA THR A 18 -3.09 -4.70 3.10
C THR A 18 -1.62 -4.45 2.86
N GLU A 19 -1.03 -5.17 1.91
CA GLU A 19 0.29 -4.88 1.36
C GLU A 19 0.13 -4.06 0.07
N ASP A 20 1.00 -3.08 -0.14
CA ASP A 20 0.93 -2.23 -1.34
C ASP A 20 1.57 -2.94 -2.53
N HIS A 21 0.92 -2.93 -3.69
CA HIS A 21 1.52 -3.48 -4.91
C HIS A 21 2.24 -2.35 -5.66
N LYS A 22 3.54 -2.21 -5.41
CA LYS A 22 4.38 -1.23 -6.12
C LYS A 22 5.38 -1.96 -7.03
N PRO A 23 5.61 -1.52 -8.28
CA PRO A 23 6.48 -2.21 -9.23
C PRO A 23 7.92 -2.46 -8.77
N HIS A 24 8.43 -1.66 -7.84
CA HIS A 24 9.80 -1.75 -7.35
C HIS A 24 9.99 -2.75 -6.20
N LEU A 25 8.91 -3.30 -5.66
CA LEU A 25 9.00 -4.33 -4.63
C LEU A 25 9.62 -5.59 -5.23
N PRO A 26 10.47 -6.33 -4.49
CA PRO A 26 11.24 -7.44 -5.06
C PRO A 26 10.39 -8.48 -5.80
N HIS A 27 9.25 -8.88 -5.23
CA HIS A 27 8.35 -9.85 -5.83
C HIS A 27 7.73 -9.34 -7.14
N GLU A 28 7.16 -8.12 -7.11
CA GLU A 28 6.57 -7.52 -8.31
C GLU A 28 7.59 -7.23 -9.40
N ARG A 29 8.77 -6.71 -9.04
CA ARG A 29 9.85 -6.47 -9.99
C ARG A 29 10.27 -7.77 -10.68
N ALA A 30 10.50 -8.84 -9.91
CA ALA A 30 10.92 -10.13 -10.48
C ALA A 30 9.88 -10.66 -11.48
N ARG A 31 8.59 -10.62 -11.12
CA ARG A 31 7.49 -11.03 -12.00
C ARG A 31 7.43 -10.20 -13.29
N ILE A 32 7.56 -8.87 -13.19
CA ILE A 32 7.53 -7.96 -14.34
C ILE A 32 8.72 -8.22 -15.27
N GLU A 33 9.91 -8.44 -14.71
CA GLU A 33 11.14 -8.71 -15.47
C GLU A 33 11.10 -10.10 -16.14
N GLU A 34 10.56 -11.12 -15.48
CA GLU A 34 10.32 -12.45 -16.06
C GLU A 34 9.35 -12.40 -17.25
N ALA A 35 8.35 -11.52 -17.18
CA ALA A 35 7.41 -11.27 -18.28
C ALA A 35 8.03 -10.49 -19.46
N GLY A 36 9.31 -10.08 -19.36
CA GLY A 36 10.04 -9.32 -20.38
C GLY A 36 9.87 -7.80 -20.27
N GLY A 37 9.35 -7.31 -19.14
CA GLY A 37 9.25 -5.89 -18.82
C GLY A 37 10.47 -5.37 -18.08
N ARG A 38 10.50 -4.07 -17.80
CA ARG A 38 11.51 -3.43 -16.95
C ARG A 38 10.83 -2.50 -15.97
N VAL A 39 11.35 -2.42 -14.75
CA VAL A 39 10.91 -1.44 -13.75
C VAL A 39 11.87 -0.27 -13.70
N ASP A 40 11.38 0.93 -13.96
CA ASP A 40 12.17 2.16 -14.04
C ASP A 40 11.54 3.30 -13.23
N PHE A 41 12.36 4.22 -12.72
CA PHE A 41 11.90 5.36 -11.95
C PHE A 41 11.85 6.62 -12.84
N GLN A 42 10.63 7.05 -13.19
CA GLN A 42 10.36 8.22 -14.03
C GLN A 42 9.38 9.16 -13.33
N ARG A 43 9.87 9.88 -12.30
CA ARG A 43 9.09 10.63 -11.30
C ARG A 43 8.24 9.74 -10.37
N CYS A 44 7.78 8.60 -10.86
CA CYS A 44 7.25 7.49 -10.08
C CYS A 44 7.75 6.17 -10.69
N TRP A 45 7.59 5.07 -9.96
CA TRP A 45 7.93 3.73 -10.47
C TRP A 45 6.98 3.31 -11.58
N ARG A 46 7.53 2.93 -12.73
CA ARG A 46 6.77 2.56 -13.92
C ARG A 46 7.25 1.23 -14.49
N VAL A 47 6.29 0.50 -15.07
CA VAL A 47 6.57 -0.64 -15.94
C VAL A 47 6.83 -0.12 -17.35
N VAL A 48 8.07 -0.26 -17.79
CA VAL A 48 8.55 0.11 -19.11
C VAL A 48 8.71 -1.16 -19.94
N VAL A 49 8.23 -1.10 -21.17
CA VAL A 49 8.30 -2.21 -22.14
C VAL A 49 8.97 -1.65 -23.38
N GLU A 50 9.79 -2.46 -24.07
CA GLU A 50 10.36 -2.02 -25.33
C GLU A 50 9.28 -1.90 -26.42
N PRO A 51 9.28 -0.82 -27.23
CA PRO A 51 8.39 -0.69 -28.36
C PRO A 51 8.50 -1.91 -29.30
N ARG A 52 7.35 -2.46 -29.72
CA ARG A 52 7.26 -3.49 -30.77
C ARG A 52 6.25 -3.06 -31.82
N ASP A 53 6.55 -3.34 -33.09
CA ASP A 53 5.64 -3.13 -34.22
C ASP A 53 5.05 -1.70 -34.31
N GLY A 54 5.87 -0.69 -34.03
CA GLY A 54 5.47 0.72 -34.05
C GLY A 54 4.54 1.16 -32.91
N ARG A 55 4.29 0.30 -31.92
CA ARG A 55 3.49 0.63 -30.73
C ARG A 55 4.36 1.23 -29.63
N PRO A 56 3.87 2.25 -28.90
CA PRO A 56 4.59 2.81 -27.77
C PRO A 56 4.83 1.75 -26.69
N GLY A 57 6.07 1.69 -26.21
CA GLY A 57 6.49 0.78 -25.15
C GLY A 57 5.97 1.22 -23.80
N SER A 58 4.87 0.59 -23.34
CA SER A 58 4.28 0.85 -22.03
C SER A 58 3.73 -0.44 -21.46
N GLY A 59 3.95 -0.70 -20.16
CA GLY A 59 3.32 -1.82 -19.47
C GLY A 59 1.79 -1.79 -19.53
N LEU A 60 1.20 -0.61 -19.75
CA LEU A 60 -0.24 -0.44 -19.94
C LEU A 60 -0.73 -0.72 -21.36
N ALA A 61 0.17 -0.85 -22.35
CA ALA A 61 -0.20 -1.27 -23.70
C ALA A 61 -0.53 -2.78 -23.74
N GLU A 62 0.07 -3.56 -22.84
CA GLU A 62 -0.20 -4.99 -22.66
C GLU A 62 -0.40 -5.31 -21.16
N PRO A 63 -1.45 -4.75 -20.52
CA PRO A 63 -1.57 -4.75 -19.07
C PRO A 63 -1.68 -6.18 -18.51
N TYR A 64 -2.38 -7.07 -19.21
CA TYR A 64 -2.53 -8.48 -18.80
C TYR A 64 -1.21 -9.27 -18.74
N ARG A 65 -0.14 -8.77 -19.35
CA ARG A 65 1.18 -9.40 -19.31
C ARG A 65 1.98 -8.97 -18.08
N TYR A 66 1.84 -7.72 -17.65
CA TYR A 66 2.70 -7.11 -16.62
C TYR A 66 1.96 -6.71 -15.35
N VAL A 67 0.63 -6.70 -15.34
CA VAL A 67 -0.21 -6.27 -14.22
C VAL A 67 -1.14 -7.41 -13.83
N GLU A 68 -1.09 -7.83 -12.56
CA GLU A 68 -1.99 -8.84 -12.02
C GLU A 68 -3.31 -8.25 -11.55
N CYS A 69 -4.40 -8.92 -11.91
CA CYS A 69 -5.75 -8.59 -11.44
C CYS A 69 -6.17 -9.40 -10.21
N GLU A 70 -5.38 -10.40 -9.79
CA GLU A 70 -5.66 -11.17 -8.58
C GLU A 70 -5.47 -10.27 -7.34
N PRO A 71 -6.42 -10.28 -6.39
CA PRO A 71 -6.29 -9.54 -5.15
C PRO A 71 -5.68 -10.38 -4.03
N ASP A 72 -4.85 -9.76 -3.21
CA ASP A 72 -4.47 -10.34 -1.93
C ASP A 72 -5.60 -10.18 -0.91
N VAL A 73 -5.96 -11.27 -0.23
CA VAL A 73 -7.11 -11.32 0.69
C VAL A 73 -6.65 -11.69 2.10
N THR A 74 -6.67 -10.70 2.98
CA THR A 74 -6.48 -10.90 4.43
C THR A 74 -7.84 -10.99 5.13
N ARG A 75 -8.02 -12.02 5.97
CA ARG A 75 -9.21 -12.18 6.83
C ARG A 75 -8.81 -12.05 8.29
N LEU A 76 -9.55 -11.24 9.03
CA LEU A 76 -9.30 -10.98 10.44
C LEU A 76 -10.62 -11.10 11.22
N ALA A 77 -10.58 -11.76 12.37
CA ALA A 77 -11.68 -11.73 13.32
C ALA A 77 -11.72 -10.36 14.03
N LEU A 78 -12.89 -9.74 14.05
CA LEU A 78 -13.12 -8.48 14.76
C LEU A 78 -13.04 -8.69 16.28
N GLN A 79 -12.44 -7.74 16.96
CA GLN A 79 -12.26 -7.73 18.41
C GLN A 79 -12.95 -6.48 18.97
N PRO A 80 -14.25 -6.56 19.34
CA PRO A 80 -15.08 -5.37 19.61
C PRO A 80 -14.59 -4.43 20.71
N ARG A 81 -13.72 -4.91 21.62
CA ARG A 81 -13.14 -4.10 22.70
C ARG A 81 -11.82 -3.42 22.34
N ARG A 82 -11.20 -3.85 21.24
CA ARG A 82 -9.84 -3.46 20.83
C ARG A 82 -9.85 -2.70 19.50
N ASP A 83 -10.71 -3.12 18.57
CA ASP A 83 -10.85 -2.54 17.24
C ASP A 83 -11.73 -1.30 17.29
N THR A 84 -11.20 -0.18 16.80
CA THR A 84 -11.91 1.11 16.87
C THR A 84 -12.42 1.58 15.51
N PHE A 85 -11.53 1.68 14.52
CA PHE A 85 -11.86 2.15 13.16
C PHE A 85 -10.86 1.63 12.14
N VAL A 86 -11.21 1.73 10.86
CA VAL A 86 -10.31 1.43 9.73
C VAL A 86 -10.12 2.70 8.91
N VAL A 87 -8.89 2.97 8.52
CA VAL A 87 -8.52 4.01 7.55
C VAL A 87 -8.31 3.34 6.20
N LEU A 88 -9.06 3.79 5.20
CA LEU A 88 -8.93 3.38 3.81
C LEU A 88 -8.54 4.62 2.99
N GLY A 89 -7.50 4.51 2.18
CA GLY A 89 -7.04 5.63 1.36
C GLY A 89 -6.26 5.18 0.13
N SER A 90 -6.13 6.07 -0.85
CA SER A 90 -5.24 5.89 -1.99
C SER A 90 -3.83 6.41 -1.70
N ASP A 91 -2.93 6.23 -2.65
CA ASP A 91 -1.57 6.79 -2.68
C ASP A 91 -1.48 8.27 -2.24
N GLY A 92 -2.41 9.12 -2.62
CA GLY A 92 -2.44 10.54 -2.21
C GLY A 92 -2.44 10.77 -0.69
N LEU A 93 -2.90 9.79 0.09
CA LEU A 93 -2.77 9.79 1.56
C LEU A 93 -1.46 9.11 1.99
N TRP A 94 -1.22 7.90 1.47
CA TRP A 94 -0.17 7.01 1.98
C TRP A 94 1.23 7.34 1.50
N ASP A 95 1.37 8.19 0.49
CA ASP A 95 2.65 8.74 0.04
C ASP A 95 3.15 9.86 0.97
N VAL A 96 2.27 10.44 1.81
CA VAL A 96 2.60 11.58 2.70
C VAL A 96 2.43 11.29 4.19
N LEU A 97 1.61 10.32 4.57
CA LEU A 97 1.40 9.91 5.96
C LEU A 97 1.81 8.46 6.20
N SER A 98 2.44 8.22 7.35
CA SER A 98 2.64 6.87 7.87
C SER A 98 1.32 6.28 8.40
N ASP A 99 1.27 4.96 8.56
CA ASP A 99 0.11 4.27 9.14
C ASP A 99 -0.22 4.81 10.53
N THR A 100 0.81 5.07 11.34
CA THR A 100 0.68 5.63 12.69
C THR A 100 0.16 7.06 12.64
N ASP A 101 0.72 7.93 11.79
CA ASP A 101 0.27 9.32 11.69
C ASP A 101 -1.19 9.41 11.25
N ALA A 102 -1.60 8.54 10.31
CA ALA A 102 -2.99 8.46 9.86
C ALA A 102 -3.93 8.05 11.00
N VAL A 103 -3.58 7.01 11.76
CA VAL A 103 -4.37 6.56 12.93
C VAL A 103 -4.44 7.64 14.00
N VAL A 104 -3.31 8.28 14.33
CA VAL A 104 -3.24 9.36 15.32
C VAL A 104 -4.10 10.55 14.92
N THR A 105 -4.04 10.95 13.65
CA THR A 105 -4.83 12.05 13.09
C THR A 105 -6.33 11.75 13.20
N VAL A 106 -6.75 10.55 12.78
CA VAL A 106 -8.17 10.15 12.80
C VAL A 106 -8.69 10.03 14.22
N ALA A 107 -7.97 9.39 15.13
CA ALA A 107 -8.44 9.28 16.51
C ALA A 107 -8.48 10.63 17.24
N SER A 108 -7.56 11.55 16.93
CA SER A 108 -7.64 12.94 17.42
C SER A 108 -8.94 13.63 16.95
N ALA A 109 -9.32 13.44 15.68
CA ALA A 109 -10.56 13.99 15.13
C ALA A 109 -11.82 13.34 15.73
N LEU A 110 -11.78 12.04 16.00
CA LEU A 110 -12.88 11.28 16.60
C LEU A 110 -12.97 11.42 18.13
N LYS A 111 -12.03 12.12 18.77
CA LYS A 111 -11.90 12.24 20.23
C LYS A 111 -11.80 10.86 20.93
N VAL A 112 -11.18 9.90 20.26
CA VAL A 112 -10.85 8.60 20.85
C VAL A 112 -9.53 8.76 21.59
N CYS A 113 -9.46 8.34 22.86
CA CYS A 113 -8.20 8.32 23.59
C CYS A 113 -7.24 7.33 22.93
N ILE A 114 -6.14 7.84 22.38
CA ILE A 114 -4.99 7.04 22.00
C ILE A 114 -4.04 7.13 23.19
N ASP A 115 -3.69 6.00 23.80
CA ASP A 115 -2.60 5.96 24.76
C ASP A 115 -1.29 6.20 24.00
N ALA A 116 -0.96 7.46 23.74
CA ALA A 116 0.25 7.90 23.05
C ALA A 116 1.53 7.70 23.90
N CYS A 117 1.51 6.78 24.86
CA CYS A 117 2.59 6.52 25.81
C CYS A 117 3.40 5.27 25.43
N ALA A 118 3.87 5.20 24.18
CA ALA A 118 4.85 4.20 23.75
C ALA A 118 6.11 4.81 23.09
N CYS A 119 6.19 6.14 22.93
CA CYS A 119 7.34 6.80 22.30
C CYS A 119 8.30 7.50 23.30
N GLN A 120 8.11 7.32 24.60
CA GLN A 120 9.09 7.68 25.62
C GLN A 120 9.29 6.47 26.51
N MET A 121 10.31 5.65 26.21
CA MET A 121 11.06 4.77 27.14
C MET A 121 12.01 3.87 26.32
N HIS A 122 12.99 4.50 25.67
CA HIS A 122 14.30 3.87 25.50
C HIS A 122 15.31 4.79 26.18
N ALA A 123 16.06 4.18 27.10
CA ALA A 123 17.06 4.75 27.99
C ALA A 123 18.23 5.41 27.25
#